data_AF-A0A842YF73-F1
#
_entry.id   AF-A0A842YF73-F1
#
_cell.length_a   1.000
_cell.length_b   1.000
_cell.length_c   1.000
_cell.angle_alpha   90.00
_cell.angle_beta   90.00
_cell.angle_gamma   90.00
#
_symmetry.space_group_name_H-M   'P 1'
#
loop_
_entity.id
_entity.type
_entity.pdbx_description
1 polymer ?
#
loop_
_entity_poly.entity_id
_entity_poly.type
_entity_poly.pdbx_seq_one_letter_code
_entity_poly.pdbx_strand_id
1 'polypeptide(L)'
;PESERATLEAARMIKEDFLTQSAIHEIDTYSPIRKTYRMLRVVIGFSQKMAAAVKMGVQVRRILDLSVLDNIARMKIMPWDSYEEQIDAVEKKMEREFQSLFQELSESGLLSKPVE
;
A
#
# COMPACT_ATOMS: atom_id res chain seq x y z
N PRO A 1 20.34 1.41 0.77
CA PRO A 1 19.91 0.79 -0.51
C PRO A 1 18.40 0.92 -0.75
N GLU A 2 17.91 0.78 -1.99
CA GLU A 2 16.46 0.88 -2.28
C GLU A 2 15.65 -0.18 -1.51
N SER A 3 16.20 -1.38 -1.33
CA SER A 3 15.59 -2.45 -0.53
C SER A 3 15.40 -2.06 0.95
N GLU A 4 16.43 -1.49 1.58
CA GLU A 4 16.35 -0.99 2.96
C GLU A 4 15.36 0.18 3.07
N ARG A 5 15.35 1.08 2.08
CA ARG A 5 14.38 2.18 2.04
C ARG A 5 12.96 1.65 1.95
N ALA A 6 12.70 0.65 1.11
CA ALA A 6 11.40 -0.01 1.05
C ALA A 6 11.00 -0.64 2.39
N THR A 7 11.94 -1.26 3.11
CA THR A 7 11.68 -1.79 4.47
C THR A 7 11.28 -0.68 5.45
N LEU A 8 11.98 0.47 5.43
CA LEU A 8 11.66 1.60 6.30
C LEU A 8 10.30 2.22 5.96
N GLU A 9 9.95 2.33 4.68
CA GLU A 9 8.64 2.84 4.25
C GLU A 9 7.51 1.87 4.62
N ALA A 10 7.70 0.56 4.45
CA ALA A 10 6.74 -0.43 4.92
C ALA A 10 6.54 -0.37 6.45
N ALA A 11 7.61 -0.21 7.22
CA ALA A 11 7.53 -0.03 8.67
C ALA A 11 6.79 1.28 9.04
N ARG A 12 7.02 2.37 8.30
CA ARG A 12 6.29 3.63 8.48
C ARG A 12 4.79 3.45 8.26
N MET A 13 4.38 2.81 7.16
CA MET A 13 2.97 2.53 6.87
C MET A 13 2.31 1.71 7.99
N ILE A 14 2.99 0.64 8.47
CA ILE A 14 2.48 -0.15 9.59
C ILE A 14 2.31 0.72 10.83
N LYS A 15 3.29 1.57 11.15
CA LYS A 15 3.23 2.44 12.33
C LYS A 15 2.10 3.48 12.23
N GLU A 16 1.99 4.19 11.12
CA GLU A 16 1.16 5.38 10.98
C GLU A 16 -0.28 5.07 10.53
N ASP A 17 -0.43 4.07 9.65
CA ASP A 17 -1.71 3.75 9.01
C ASP A 17 -2.45 2.59 9.69
N PHE A 18 -1.72 1.76 10.47
CA PHE A 18 -2.30 0.60 11.15
C PHE A 18 -2.20 0.67 12.68
N LEU A 19 -1.00 0.87 13.25
CA LEU A 19 -0.80 0.84 14.70
C LEU A 19 -1.28 2.12 15.39
N THR A 20 -1.19 3.27 14.73
CA THR A 20 -1.57 4.55 15.32
C THR A 20 -3.08 4.77 15.18
N GLN A 21 -3.76 4.76 16.32
CA GLN A 21 -5.20 4.91 16.43
C GLN A 21 -5.56 6.14 17.28
N SER A 22 -6.48 6.98 16.79
CA SER A 22 -6.93 8.16 17.53
C SER A 22 -8.06 7.85 18.50
N ALA A 23 -7.81 7.98 19.80
CA ALA A 23 -8.81 7.76 20.86
C ALA A 23 -9.95 8.80 20.90
N ILE A 24 -9.85 9.89 20.14
CA ILE A 24 -10.83 10.98 20.12
C ILE A 24 -11.54 11.15 18.77
N HIS A 25 -11.13 10.40 17.75
CA HIS A 25 -11.77 10.47 16.43
C HIS A 25 -13.00 9.58 16.38
N GLU A 26 -14.12 10.10 15.87
CA GLU A 26 -15.43 9.42 15.85
C GLU A 26 -15.40 8.01 15.25
N ILE A 27 -14.64 7.80 14.17
CA ILE A 27 -14.55 6.50 13.47
C ILE A 27 -13.32 5.71 13.87
N ASP A 28 -12.23 6.38 14.21
CA ASP A 28 -10.92 5.75 14.43
C ASP A 28 -10.72 5.39 15.91
N THR A 29 -11.61 5.82 16.81
CA THR A 29 -11.59 5.42 18.22
C THR A 29 -11.77 3.90 18.44
N TYR A 30 -12.35 3.19 17.47
CA TYR A 30 -12.56 1.74 17.52
C TYR A 30 -12.56 1.17 16.09
N SER A 31 -11.94 0.00 15.91
CA SER A 31 -11.93 -0.70 14.63
C SER A 31 -12.46 -2.14 14.80
N PRO A 32 -13.56 -2.51 14.11
CA PRO A 32 -14.04 -3.88 14.07
C PRO A 32 -12.96 -4.85 13.59
N ILE A 33 -12.92 -6.06 14.15
CA ILE A 33 -11.86 -7.05 13.84
C ILE A 33 -11.71 -7.33 12.34
N ARG A 34 -12.83 -7.39 11.61
CA ARG A 34 -12.83 -7.62 10.16
C ARG A 34 -12.23 -6.44 9.39
N LYS A 35 -12.52 -5.20 9.79
CA LYS A 35 -11.91 -3.99 9.24
C LYS A 35 -10.40 -3.97 9.53
N THR A 36 -10.01 -4.24 10.78
CA THR A 36 -8.60 -4.31 11.21
C THR A 36 -7.81 -5.33 10.38
N TYR A 37 -8.34 -6.55 10.22
CA TYR A 37 -7.71 -7.58 9.38
C TYR A 37 -7.53 -7.11 7.93
N ARG A 38 -8.59 -6.53 7.34
CA ARG A 38 -8.58 -6.05 5.96
C ARG A 38 -7.54 -4.93 5.77
N MET A 39 -7.48 -3.95 6.68
CA MET A 39 -6.48 -2.88 6.66
C MET A 39 -5.06 -3.42 6.69
N LEU A 40 -4.77 -4.33 7.62
CA LEU A 40 -3.43 -4.93 7.73
C LEU A 40 -3.07 -5.69 6.45
N ARG A 41 -4.01 -6.43 5.88
CA ARG A 41 -3.80 -7.17 4.63
C ARG A 41 -3.44 -6.24 3.47
N VAL A 42 -4.09 -5.08 3.36
CA VAL A 42 -3.76 -4.08 2.33
C VAL A 42 -2.36 -3.50 2.55
N VAL A 43 -2.01 -3.11 3.78
CA VAL A 43 -0.67 -2.56 4.10
C VAL A 43 0.43 -3.58 3.79
N ILE A 44 0.24 -4.85 4.19
CA ILE A 44 1.20 -5.93 3.89
C ILE A 44 1.26 -6.19 2.37
N GLY A 45 0.12 -6.22 1.68
CA GLY A 45 0.07 -6.41 0.24
C GLY A 45 0.80 -5.31 -0.54
N PHE A 46 0.64 -4.04 -0.13
CA PHE A 46 1.39 -2.93 -0.69
C PHE A 46 2.90 -3.08 -0.46
N SER A 47 3.32 -3.41 0.78
CA SER A 47 4.73 -3.64 1.12
C SER A 47 5.38 -4.74 0.26
N GLN A 48 4.66 -5.85 0.04
CA GLN A 48 5.14 -6.95 -0.79
C GLN A 48 5.30 -6.53 -2.26
N LYS A 49 4.34 -5.78 -2.81
CA LYS A 49 4.41 -5.27 -4.19
C LYS A 49 5.52 -4.23 -4.35
N MET A 50 5.69 -3.34 -3.38
CA MET A 50 6.80 -2.38 -3.35
C MET A 50 8.15 -3.10 -3.36
N ALA A 51 8.33 -4.12 -2.51
CA ALA A 51 9.56 -4.91 -2.48
C ALA A 51 9.82 -5.63 -3.80
N ALA A 52 8.78 -6.15 -4.46
CA ALA A 52 8.90 -6.77 -5.79
C ALA A 52 9.32 -5.75 -6.85
N ALA A 53 8.70 -4.57 -6.88
CA ALA A 53 9.06 -3.49 -7.80
C ALA A 53 10.50 -3.02 -7.60
N VAL A 54 10.95 -2.87 -6.36
CA VAL A 54 12.35 -2.51 -6.05
C VAL A 54 13.33 -3.56 -6.54
N LYS A 55 13.01 -4.86 -6.41
CA LYS A 55 13.84 -5.94 -6.99
C LYS A 55 13.95 -5.86 -8.51
N MET A 56 12.95 -5.29 -9.17
CA MET A 56 12.92 -5.05 -10.62
C MET A 56 13.59 -3.72 -11.01
N GLY A 57 14.23 -3.02 -10.07
CA GLY A 57 14.97 -1.77 -10.34
C GLY A 57 14.16 -0.49 -10.19
N VAL A 58 12.90 -0.57 -9.73
CA VAL A 58 12.07 0.62 -9.51
C VAL A 58 12.55 1.38 -8.29
N GLN A 59 12.71 2.70 -8.42
CA GLN A 59 13.00 3.56 -7.29
C GLN A 59 11.77 3.66 -6.37
N VAL A 60 11.96 3.48 -5.06
CA VAL A 60 10.94 3.62 -4.01
C VAL A 60 10.21 4.94 -4.15
N ARG A 61 10.89 6.05 -4.48
CA ARG A 61 10.24 7.35 -4.69
C ARG A 61 9.09 7.27 -5.72
N ARG A 62 9.29 6.57 -6.84
CA ARG A 62 8.26 6.40 -7.87
C ARG A 62 7.06 5.59 -7.36
N ILE A 63 7.30 4.63 -6.48
CA ILE A 63 6.25 3.84 -5.82
C ILE A 63 5.51 4.70 -4.78
N LEU A 64 6.21 5.60 -4.10
CA LEU A 64 5.62 6.55 -3.14
C LEU A 64 4.78 7.65 -3.81
N ASP A 65 4.95 7.87 -5.12
CA ASP A 65 4.12 8.78 -5.91
C ASP A 65 2.76 8.15 -6.30
N LEU A 66 2.53 6.87 -5.98
CA LEU A 66 1.27 6.19 -6.27
C LEU A 66 0.13 6.74 -5.40
N SER A 67 -0.96 7.14 -6.07
CA SER A 67 -2.06 7.82 -5.39
C SER A 67 -2.89 6.91 -4.48
N VAL A 68 -2.70 5.59 -4.55
CA VAL A 68 -3.33 4.64 -3.61
C VAL A 68 -2.82 4.80 -2.17
N LEU A 69 -1.63 5.37 -1.94
CA LEU A 69 -1.09 5.57 -0.58
C LEU A 69 -2.01 6.45 0.27
N ASP A 70 -2.56 7.53 -0.30
CA ASP A 70 -3.53 8.38 0.40
C ASP A 70 -4.80 7.61 0.79
N ASN A 71 -5.21 6.64 -0.03
CA ASN A 71 -6.35 5.80 0.29
C ASN A 71 -6.04 4.82 1.42
N ILE A 72 -4.84 4.23 1.42
CA ILE A 72 -4.36 3.32 2.48
C ILE A 72 -4.32 4.05 3.82
N ALA A 73 -3.70 5.24 3.88
CA ALA A 73 -3.59 6.04 5.09
C ALA A 73 -4.96 6.44 5.69
N ARG A 74 -5.98 6.58 4.82
CA ARG A 74 -7.35 6.95 5.22
C ARG A 74 -8.25 5.76 5.54
N MET A 75 -7.80 4.51 5.40
CA MET A 75 -8.65 3.35 5.71
C MET A 75 -9.15 3.34 7.16
N LYS A 76 -8.33 3.84 8.09
CA LYS A 76 -8.67 3.89 9.51
C LYS A 76 -9.90 4.76 9.82
N ILE A 77 -10.12 5.81 9.02
CA ILE A 77 -11.29 6.72 9.14
C ILE A 77 -12.46 6.33 8.22
N MET A 78 -12.45 5.17 7.55
CA MET A 78 -13.60 4.70 6.76
C MET A 78 -14.78 4.32 7.67
N PRO A 79 -16.01 4.79 7.39
CA PRO A 79 -17.20 4.47 8.18
C PRO A 79 -17.44 2.95 8.32
N TRP A 80 -17.96 2.53 9.47
CA TRP A 80 -18.10 1.11 9.82
C TRP A 80 -19.14 0.35 9.00
N ASP A 81 -20.09 1.06 8.39
CA ASP A 81 -21.17 0.49 7.56
C ASP A 81 -20.78 0.33 6.08
N SER A 82 -19.70 0.98 5.64
CA SER A 82 -19.32 1.08 4.23
C SER A 82 -17.83 0.84 3.97
N TYR A 83 -17.06 0.43 4.98
CA TYR A 83 -15.63 0.16 4.83
C TYR A 83 -15.34 -0.99 3.86
N GLU A 84 -16.25 -1.96 3.71
CA GLU A 84 -16.00 -3.14 2.87
C GLU A 84 -15.77 -2.77 1.41
N GLU A 85 -16.74 -2.07 0.82
CA GLU A 85 -16.69 -1.63 -0.56
C GLU A 85 -15.55 -0.63 -0.80
N GLN A 86 -15.28 0.22 0.19
CA GLN A 86 -14.18 1.18 0.11
C GLN A 86 -12.82 0.48 0.12
N ILE A 87 -12.60 -0.50 1.00
CA ILE A 87 -11.34 -1.28 1.00
C ILE A 87 -11.22 -2.12 -0.28
N ASP A 88 -12.31 -2.71 -0.78
CA ASP A 88 -12.30 -3.41 -2.08
C ASP A 88 -11.86 -2.46 -3.21
N ALA A 89 -12.31 -1.20 -3.19
CA ALA A 89 -11.88 -0.18 -4.15
C ALA A 89 -10.40 0.16 -4.00
N VAL A 90 -9.88 0.24 -2.77
CA VAL A 90 -8.44 0.45 -2.51
C VAL A 90 -7.60 -0.71 -3.03
N GLU A 91 -8.00 -1.96 -2.77
CA GLU A 91 -7.32 -3.16 -3.28
C GLU A 91 -7.28 -3.16 -4.81
N LYS A 92 -8.41 -2.86 -5.47
CA LYS A 92 -8.50 -2.76 -6.94
C LYS A 92 -7.64 -1.63 -7.50
N LYS A 93 -7.63 -0.47 -6.84
CA LYS A 93 -6.80 0.68 -7.23
C LYS A 93 -5.32 0.34 -7.11
N MET A 94 -4.91 -0.28 -6.00
CA MET A 94 -3.55 -0.74 -5.77
C MET A 94 -3.09 -1.68 -6.88
N GLU A 95 -3.91 -2.68 -7.22
CA GLU A 95 -3.56 -3.62 -8.29
C GLU A 95 -3.36 -2.91 -9.62
N ARG A 96 -4.28 -2.01 -10.00
CA ARG A 96 -4.19 -1.24 -11.25
C ARG A 96 -2.95 -0.35 -11.31
N GLU A 97 -2.65 0.35 -10.23
CA GLU A 97 -1.50 1.26 -10.17
C GLU A 97 -0.17 0.49 -10.28
N PHE A 98 -0.02 -0.64 -9.58
CA PHE A 98 1.16 -1.48 -9.74
C PHE A 98 1.23 -2.14 -11.13
N GLN A 99 0.09 -2.55 -11.70
CA GLN A 99 0.05 -3.08 -13.06
C GLN A 99 0.50 -2.04 -14.09
N SER A 100 0.01 -0.80 -13.98
CA SER A 100 0.45 0.32 -14.83
C SER A 100 1.94 0.58 -14.69
N LEU A 101 2.43 0.62 -13.44
CA LEU A 101 3.85 0.80 -13.15
C LEU A 101 4.71 -0.29 -13.82
N PHE A 102 4.30 -1.56 -13.73
CA PHE A 102 5.02 -2.66 -14.37
C PHE A 102 4.95 -2.62 -15.90
N GLN A 103 3.81 -2.22 -16.47
CA GLN A 103 3.65 -2.06 -17.90
C GLN A 103 4.55 -0.93 -18.44
N GLU A 104 4.56 0.23 -17.79
CA GLU A 104 5.44 1.36 -18.13
C GLU A 104 6.93 0.95 -18.16
N LEU A 105 7.37 0.13 -17.19
CA LEU A 105 8.75 -0.36 -17.12
C LEU A 105 9.09 -1.34 -18.25
N SER A 106 8.13 -2.19 -18.62
CA SER A 106 8.27 -3.11 -19.75
C SER A 106 8.41 -2.36 -21.06
N GLU A 107 7.55 -1.36 -21.29
CA GLU A 107 7.55 -0.53 -22.50
C GLU A 107 8.78 0.38 -22.60
N SER A 108 9.29 0.86 -21.46
CA SER A 108 10.50 1.70 -21.40
C SER A 108 11.81 0.92 -21.54
N GLY A 109 11.77 -0.42 -21.68
CA GLY A 109 12.96 -1.27 -21.83
C GLY A 109 13.85 -1.35 -20.58
N LEU A 110 13.35 -0.91 -19.42
CA LEU A 110 14.07 -0.87 -18.14
C LEU A 110 13.98 -2.19 -17.36
N LEU A 111 13.15 -3.15 -17.81
CA LEU A 111 13.18 -4.52 -17.32
C LEU A 111 14.33 -5.28 -17.99
N SER A 112 15.51 -5.25 -17.38
CA SER A 112 16.48 -6.32 -17.60
C SER A 112 15.80 -7.63 -17.21
N LYS A 113 15.80 -8.60 -18.14
CA LYS A 113 15.25 -9.96 -17.92
C LYS A 113 15.65 -10.48 -16.54
N PRO A 114 14.81 -11.33 -15.91
CA PRO A 114 15.20 -12.01 -14.68
C PRO A 114 16.54 -12.70 -14.95
N VAL A 115 17.53 -12.43 -14.10
CA VAL A 115 18.72 -13.28 -14.04
C VAL A 115 18.21 -14.63 -13.54
N GLU A 116 18.35 -15.65 -14.39
CA GLU A 116 18.00 -17.05 -14.11
C GLU A 116 18.62 -17.55 -12.80
#